data_AF-A0A7Z9KYH5-F1
#
_entry.id   AF-A0A7Z9KYH5-F1
#
_cell.length_a   1.000
_cell.length_b   1.000
_cell.length_c   1.000
_cell.angle_alpha   90.00
_cell.angle_beta   90.00
_cell.angle_gamma   90.00
#
_symmetry.space_group_name_H-M   'P 1'
#
loop_
_entity.id
_entity.type
_entity.pdbx_description
1 polymer ?
#
loop_
_entity_poly.entity_id
_entity_poly.type
_entity_poly.pdbx_seq_one_letter_code
_entity_poly.pdbx_strand_id
1 'polypeptide(L)'
;MSRFLSCSGIAFFLSLGVLILGCAEERPSINRVQPNALDKSQFEGQWHFQRTVVDVPASNGFTFVGHTDHSGMSRVTFDIQEDVLYVRRTTELIKNADNKQKTGAQYKGEVIAAFAIEKHFDIVQAYNPTTGEQLNIVEENSSDRPWYQRQYMRVNWSENRVHNYQLNFEAETIESVPYYPQHQGEEGEPNPDAPYFEADGSYFDVTSKIFAKAGSIEFPGYGTIPLCWLRGEEFTECGAGEFSIRNSFNKIDPNHQYEPLPYKGKSTEVFGYFTTERMVYDAKEGILQQAKERYLNRHNLWVKWRDEAGDLIPPAERVLRPIVYFVNRDFPDDLKSIAADVADQWNQTFTDVVKSMGHEPKGDVFILCPNNPVLEGDPAECGGVGNSPRLGDIRYSFMAYVSKYMTYGLLGLGPSNNDPESGEILSGMGYVYHHNNLAAYRVQEMIELLNGTRDPNDFIDGVDLTNWLEKVNGEKSSEGRIHSLKDAEHMVERITHGPA
;
A
#
# COMPACT_ATOMS: atom_id res chain seq x y z
N MET A 1 17.57 -10.10 98.27
CA MET A 1 16.56 -10.70 99.16
C MET A 1 15.24 -9.96 98.97
N SER A 2 14.11 -10.68 98.84
CA SER A 2 12.71 -10.19 99.03
C SER A 2 12.15 -9.20 97.98
N ARG A 3 11.04 -9.47 97.25
CA ARG A 3 9.59 -9.34 97.62
C ARG A 3 9.21 -7.91 98.06
N PHE A 4 8.16 -7.19 97.63
CA PHE A 4 6.71 -7.40 97.29
C PHE A 4 6.26 -6.26 96.30
N LEU A 5 5.29 -6.35 95.36
CA LEU A 5 3.83 -6.68 95.33
C LEU A 5 2.86 -5.50 95.58
N SER A 6 1.96 -5.30 94.58
CA SER A 6 0.60 -4.71 94.61
C SER A 6 0.43 -3.18 94.71
N CYS A 7 -0.64 -2.51 94.22
CA CYS A 7 -1.57 -2.53 93.06
C CYS A 7 -2.66 -1.45 93.37
N SER A 8 -3.35 -0.92 92.35
CA SER A 8 -4.54 -0.01 92.36
C SER A 8 -4.25 1.50 92.40
N GLY A 9 -4.87 2.39 91.61
CA GLY A 9 -5.91 2.25 90.58
C GLY A 9 -6.45 3.62 90.12
N ILE A 10 -6.59 3.78 88.80
CA ILE A 10 -7.66 4.41 88.00
C ILE A 10 -7.99 5.93 88.18
N ALA A 11 -7.76 6.70 87.10
CA ALA A 11 -8.70 7.70 86.57
C ALA A 11 -8.48 7.90 85.06
N PHE A 12 -9.57 7.95 84.30
CA PHE A 12 -9.72 7.74 82.85
C PHE A 12 -10.09 9.07 82.17
N PHE A 13 -9.47 9.48 81.06
CA PHE A 13 -10.07 10.41 80.08
C PHE A 13 -9.47 10.28 78.67
N LEU A 14 -10.33 9.82 77.75
CA LEU A 14 -10.38 9.94 76.28
C LEU A 14 -9.06 10.06 75.48
N SER A 15 -8.66 8.97 74.83
CA SER A 15 -7.80 9.00 73.63
C SER A 15 -8.64 8.92 72.36
N LEU A 16 -8.53 9.98 71.56
CA LEU A 16 -9.14 10.18 70.25
C LEU A 16 -8.55 9.17 69.24
N GLY A 17 -9.35 8.20 68.79
CA GLY A 17 -8.97 7.28 67.72
C GLY A 17 -9.05 7.97 66.36
N VAL A 18 -7.91 8.51 65.89
CA VAL A 18 -7.75 8.91 64.48
C VAL A 18 -7.53 7.64 63.67
N LEU A 19 -8.60 7.12 63.07
CA LEU A 19 -8.52 6.19 61.94
C LEU A 19 -7.89 6.97 60.77
N ILE A 20 -6.58 6.79 60.58
CA ILE A 20 -5.92 7.16 59.35
C ILE A 20 -6.46 6.19 58.29
N LEU A 21 -7.54 6.60 57.61
CA LEU A 21 -7.88 6.10 56.29
C LEU A 21 -6.74 6.53 55.37
N GLY A 22 -5.67 5.75 55.35
CA GLY A 22 -4.69 5.82 54.29
C GLY A 22 -5.41 5.41 53.02
N CYS A 23 -5.77 6.38 52.19
CA CYS A 23 -6.09 6.14 50.79
C CYS A 23 -4.84 5.52 50.18
N ALA A 24 -4.77 4.18 50.16
CA ALA A 24 -3.89 3.46 49.27
C ALA A 24 -4.42 3.72 47.87
N GLU A 25 -3.97 4.83 47.29
CA GLU A 25 -4.29 5.19 45.91
C GLU A 25 -3.69 4.08 45.03
N GLU A 26 -4.57 3.28 44.43
CA GLU A 26 -4.20 2.19 43.54
C GLU A 26 -3.41 2.80 42.37
N ARG A 27 -2.10 2.60 42.38
CA ARG A 27 -1.23 3.18 41.35
C ARG A 27 -1.61 2.57 40.01
N PRO A 28 -1.70 3.36 38.94
CA PRO A 28 -1.96 2.82 37.61
C PRO A 28 -0.93 1.73 37.29
N SER A 29 -1.41 0.65 36.68
CA SER A 29 -0.61 -0.53 36.40
C SER A 29 0.54 -0.20 35.45
N ILE A 30 1.71 -0.75 35.73
CA ILE A 30 2.88 -0.57 34.87
C ILE A 30 2.68 -1.44 33.62
N ASN A 31 2.48 -0.80 32.47
CA ASN A 31 2.32 -1.51 31.20
C ASN A 31 3.68 -1.83 30.58
N ARG A 32 3.98 -3.13 30.39
CA ARG A 32 5.19 -3.64 29.71
C ARG A 32 4.90 -4.23 28.33
N VAL A 33 3.66 -4.17 27.87
CA VAL A 33 3.25 -4.62 26.53
C VAL A 33 3.97 -3.78 25.49
N GLN A 34 4.57 -4.44 24.51
CA GLN A 34 5.27 -3.77 23.42
C GLN A 34 4.27 -3.37 22.32
N PRO A 35 4.49 -2.25 21.60
CA PRO A 35 3.64 -1.82 20.48
C PRO A 35 3.45 -2.93 19.44
N ASN A 36 2.41 -2.90 18.60
CA ASN A 36 2.13 -3.91 17.56
C ASN A 36 1.73 -5.31 18.08
N ALA A 37 1.00 -5.35 19.20
CA ALA A 37 0.28 -6.55 19.62
C ALA A 37 -0.96 -6.73 18.73
N LEU A 38 -0.95 -7.72 17.84
CA LEU A 38 -2.04 -7.96 16.89
C LEU A 38 -3.00 -9.00 17.45
N ASP A 39 -4.29 -8.67 17.52
CA ASP A 39 -5.32 -9.63 17.93
C ASP A 39 -5.60 -10.59 16.77
N LYS A 40 -5.49 -11.89 17.03
CA LYS A 40 -5.69 -12.92 15.99
C LYS A 40 -7.08 -12.87 15.37
N SER A 41 -8.10 -12.44 16.12
CA SER A 41 -9.48 -12.33 15.62
C SER A 41 -9.63 -11.30 14.51
N GLN A 42 -8.73 -10.32 14.42
CA GLN A 42 -8.73 -9.33 13.34
C GLN A 42 -8.59 -10.01 11.97
N PHE A 43 -7.75 -11.06 11.89
CA PHE A 43 -7.43 -11.78 10.66
C PHE A 43 -8.51 -12.78 10.20
N GLU A 44 -9.59 -12.93 10.95
CA GLU A 44 -10.73 -13.76 10.55
C GLU A 44 -11.46 -13.17 9.33
N GLY A 45 -12.11 -14.04 8.56
CA GLY A 45 -12.85 -13.66 7.35
C GLY A 45 -11.99 -13.66 6.09
N GLN A 46 -12.56 -13.10 5.02
CA GLN A 46 -11.88 -12.99 3.73
C GLN A 46 -11.38 -11.57 3.52
N TRP A 47 -10.30 -11.46 2.77
CA TRP A 47 -9.62 -10.21 2.49
C TRP A 47 -9.33 -10.09 1.00
N HIS A 48 -9.37 -8.88 0.47
CA HIS A 48 -8.71 -8.53 -0.77
C HIS A 48 -7.23 -8.28 -0.49
N PHE A 49 -6.37 -8.78 -1.38
CA PHE A 49 -4.92 -8.62 -1.31
C PHE A 49 -4.36 -8.19 -2.65
N GLN A 50 -3.53 -7.15 -2.63
CA GLN A 50 -2.81 -6.66 -3.80
C GLN A 50 -1.39 -6.26 -3.45
N ARG A 51 -0.48 -6.50 -4.39
CA ARG A 51 0.89 -6.00 -4.36
C ARG A 51 1.03 -4.85 -5.34
N THR A 52 1.62 -3.74 -4.91
CA THR A 52 1.86 -2.57 -5.75
C THR A 52 3.31 -2.11 -5.59
N VAL A 53 4.03 -1.98 -6.69
CA VAL A 53 5.36 -1.35 -6.71
C VAL A 53 5.19 0.15 -6.48
N VAL A 54 5.74 0.66 -5.38
CA VAL A 54 5.62 2.07 -4.97
C VAL A 54 6.91 2.85 -5.15
N ASP A 55 8.06 2.17 -5.21
CA ASP A 55 9.34 2.79 -5.52
C ASP A 55 10.25 1.84 -6.30
N VAL A 56 11.04 2.42 -7.22
CA VAL A 56 12.03 1.71 -8.06
C VAL A 56 13.28 2.58 -8.23
N PRO A 57 14.47 2.02 -8.46
CA PRO A 57 15.65 2.81 -8.78
C PRO A 57 15.54 3.40 -10.20
N ALA A 58 16.12 4.57 -10.42
CA ALA A 58 15.99 5.28 -11.70
C ALA A 58 16.70 4.58 -12.87
N SER A 59 17.83 3.90 -12.59
CA SER A 59 18.79 3.33 -13.56
C SER A 59 18.45 1.92 -14.04
N ASN A 60 17.46 1.27 -13.44
CA ASN A 60 17.19 -0.15 -13.63
C ASN A 60 15.72 -0.40 -13.94
N GLY A 61 15.46 -0.91 -15.15
CA GLY A 61 14.13 -1.12 -15.71
C GLY A 61 13.48 -2.47 -15.45
N PHE A 62 13.77 -3.18 -14.35
CA PHE A 62 13.08 -4.45 -14.05
C PHE A 62 11.57 -4.29 -13.89
N THR A 63 11.13 -3.21 -13.26
CA THR A 63 9.71 -2.88 -13.04
C THR A 63 9.59 -1.37 -12.90
N PHE A 64 8.37 -0.88 -12.65
CA PHE A 64 8.05 0.54 -12.57
C PHE A 64 7.02 0.81 -11.47
N VAL A 65 6.96 2.06 -11.00
CA VAL A 65 5.95 2.48 -10.03
C VAL A 65 4.56 2.29 -10.61
N GLY A 66 3.67 1.64 -9.85
CA GLY A 66 2.31 1.30 -10.28
C GLY A 66 2.17 -0.08 -10.92
N HIS A 67 3.26 -0.84 -11.08
CA HIS A 67 3.15 -2.25 -11.46
C HIS A 67 2.50 -3.04 -10.31
N THR A 68 1.39 -3.73 -10.60
CA THR A 68 0.67 -4.61 -9.68
C THR A 68 0.61 -6.03 -10.21
N ASP A 69 0.00 -6.99 -9.50
CA ASP A 69 -0.25 -8.34 -10.06
C ASP A 69 -1.27 -8.28 -11.22
N HIS A 70 -0.86 -8.64 -12.45
CA HIS A 70 -1.65 -8.43 -13.70
C HIS A 70 -2.86 -9.38 -13.77
N SER A 71 -2.83 -10.48 -13.03
CA SER A 71 -3.97 -11.39 -12.89
C SER A 71 -5.11 -10.82 -12.03
N GLY A 72 -4.96 -9.57 -11.58
CA GLY A 72 -5.90 -8.88 -10.69
C GLY A 72 -5.60 -9.13 -9.23
N MET A 73 -6.41 -8.51 -8.40
CA MET A 73 -6.36 -8.65 -6.94
C MET A 73 -6.74 -10.06 -6.52
N SER A 74 -6.17 -10.56 -5.42
CA SER A 74 -6.51 -11.88 -4.88
C SER A 74 -7.53 -11.76 -3.74
N ARG A 75 -8.43 -12.75 -3.61
CA ARG A 75 -9.17 -12.98 -2.36
C ARG A 75 -8.37 -13.95 -1.50
N VAL A 76 -8.14 -13.61 -0.24
CA VAL A 76 -7.26 -14.35 0.67
C VAL A 76 -7.88 -14.58 2.05
N THR A 77 -7.32 -15.55 2.76
CA THR A 77 -7.53 -15.82 4.19
C THR A 77 -6.17 -15.99 4.86
N PHE A 78 -6.09 -15.71 6.16
CA PHE A 78 -4.88 -15.90 6.94
C PHE A 78 -4.88 -17.28 7.60
N ASP A 79 -3.75 -17.99 7.49
CA ASP A 79 -3.48 -19.26 8.16
C ASP A 79 -2.34 -19.03 9.15
N ILE A 80 -2.72 -18.86 10.42
CA ILE A 80 -1.82 -18.56 11.54
C ILE A 80 -1.19 -19.87 12.03
N GLN A 81 0.10 -20.06 11.78
CA GLN A 81 0.90 -21.15 12.32
C GLN A 81 1.80 -20.65 13.45
N GLU A 82 2.60 -21.52 14.07
CA GLU A 82 3.43 -21.17 15.24
C GLU A 82 4.49 -20.11 14.92
N ASP A 83 5.18 -20.25 13.78
CA ASP A 83 6.30 -19.37 13.40
C ASP A 83 6.03 -18.56 12.13
N VAL A 84 4.89 -18.80 11.45
CA VAL A 84 4.60 -18.22 10.14
C VAL A 84 3.12 -17.86 10.01
N LEU A 85 2.86 -16.63 9.56
CA LEU A 85 1.56 -16.17 9.09
C LEU A 85 1.49 -16.38 7.58
N TYR A 86 0.74 -17.38 7.14
CA TYR A 86 0.51 -17.62 5.71
C TYR A 86 -0.70 -16.85 5.21
N VAL A 87 -0.55 -16.18 4.07
CA VAL A 87 -1.66 -15.59 3.31
C VAL A 87 -2.01 -16.55 2.19
N ARG A 88 -3.23 -17.09 2.23
CA ARG A 88 -3.68 -18.10 1.28
C ARG A 88 -4.77 -17.57 0.37
N ARG A 89 -4.60 -17.73 -0.94
CA ARG A 89 -5.62 -17.41 -1.93
C ARG A 89 -6.81 -18.36 -1.77
N THR A 90 -8.00 -17.81 -1.58
CA THR A 90 -9.23 -18.61 -1.44
C THR A 90 -9.80 -19.04 -2.78
N THR A 91 -9.42 -18.37 -3.87
CA THR A 91 -9.84 -18.69 -5.24
C THR A 91 -8.90 -19.69 -5.90
N GLU A 92 -9.47 -20.66 -6.62
CA GLU A 92 -8.68 -21.51 -7.51
C GLU A 92 -8.22 -20.67 -8.71
N LEU A 93 -6.94 -20.79 -9.07
CA LEU A 93 -6.36 -20.11 -10.25
C LEU A 93 -7.06 -20.58 -11.53
N ILE A 94 -7.29 -21.89 -11.63
CA ILE A 94 -8.16 -22.51 -12.64
C ILE A 94 -9.37 -23.06 -11.90
N LYS A 95 -10.56 -22.53 -12.19
CA LYS A 95 -11.79 -22.91 -11.51
C LYS A 95 -12.04 -24.41 -11.69
N ASN A 96 -12.37 -25.09 -10.59
CA ASN A 96 -12.59 -26.54 -10.46
C ASN A 96 -11.33 -27.42 -10.58
N ALA A 97 -10.12 -26.87 -10.75
CA ALA A 97 -8.90 -27.68 -10.93
C ALA A 97 -8.36 -28.28 -9.62
N ASP A 98 -8.56 -27.59 -8.49
CA ASP A 98 -8.01 -28.01 -7.19
C ASP A 98 -9.06 -28.69 -6.30
N ASN A 99 -10.19 -29.11 -6.90
CA ASN A 99 -11.31 -29.74 -6.21
C ASN A 99 -11.85 -28.89 -5.04
N LYS A 100 -11.77 -27.55 -5.09
CA LYS A 100 -12.30 -26.68 -4.02
C LYS A 100 -13.75 -27.00 -3.69
N GLN A 101 -14.60 -27.25 -4.70
CA GLN A 101 -16.00 -27.62 -4.50
C GLN A 101 -16.17 -28.89 -3.67
N LYS A 102 -15.32 -29.90 -3.88
CA LYS A 102 -15.37 -31.18 -3.16
C LYS A 102 -14.81 -31.05 -1.75
N THR A 103 -13.73 -30.28 -1.59
CA THR A 103 -13.03 -30.10 -0.31
C THR A 103 -13.81 -29.15 0.62
N GLY A 104 -14.60 -28.23 0.05
CA GLY A 104 -15.43 -27.30 0.81
C GLY A 104 -14.61 -26.46 1.79
N ALA A 105 -15.06 -26.43 3.05
CA ALA A 105 -14.42 -25.66 4.12
C ALA A 105 -12.97 -26.09 4.45
N GLN A 106 -12.54 -27.29 4.02
CA GLN A 106 -11.17 -27.77 4.24
C GLN A 106 -10.18 -27.26 3.17
N TYR A 107 -10.66 -26.58 2.12
CA TYR A 107 -9.79 -26.07 1.07
C TYR A 107 -8.97 -24.89 1.60
N LYS A 108 -7.66 -25.10 1.76
CA LYS A 108 -6.75 -24.07 2.25
C LYS A 108 -6.33 -23.07 1.18
N GLY A 109 -6.23 -23.52 -0.08
CA GLY A 109 -5.71 -22.69 -1.17
C GLY A 109 -4.19 -22.49 -1.17
N GLU A 110 -3.71 -21.85 -2.24
CA GLU A 110 -2.28 -21.59 -2.48
C GLU A 110 -1.75 -20.46 -1.60
N VAL A 111 -0.52 -20.60 -1.10
CA VAL A 111 0.15 -19.53 -0.35
C VAL A 111 0.69 -18.48 -1.32
N ILE A 112 0.34 -17.22 -1.12
CA ILE A 112 0.79 -16.10 -1.98
C ILE A 112 1.57 -15.02 -1.22
N ALA A 113 1.56 -15.05 0.12
CA ALA A 113 2.48 -14.30 0.98
C ALA A 113 2.75 -15.09 2.26
N ALA A 114 3.91 -14.89 2.88
CA ALA A 114 4.24 -15.48 4.17
C ALA A 114 5.12 -14.56 5.00
N PHE A 115 4.70 -14.29 6.24
CA PHE A 115 5.40 -13.41 7.19
C PHE A 115 5.81 -14.20 8.44
N ALA A 116 6.96 -13.88 9.02
CA ALA A 116 7.41 -14.58 10.23
C ALA A 116 6.61 -14.12 11.45
N ILE A 117 6.25 -15.05 12.33
CA ILE A 117 5.68 -14.73 13.65
C ILE A 117 6.83 -14.77 14.66
N GLU A 118 7.03 -13.69 15.39
CA GLU A 118 8.06 -13.60 16.43
C GLU A 118 7.64 -14.33 17.70
N LYS A 119 6.36 -14.18 18.08
CA LYS A 119 5.77 -14.84 19.24
C LYS A 119 4.25 -14.74 19.27
N HIS A 120 3.65 -15.69 19.97
CA HIS A 120 2.27 -15.65 20.43
C HIS A 120 2.21 -15.37 21.93
N PHE A 121 1.31 -14.50 22.38
CA PHE A 121 1.23 -14.10 23.79
C PHE A 121 -0.17 -13.64 24.18
N ASP A 122 -0.40 -13.56 25.48
CA ASP A 122 -1.57 -12.95 26.10
C ASP A 122 -1.16 -11.70 26.87
N ILE A 123 -2.03 -10.70 26.88
CA ILE A 123 -1.85 -9.51 27.70
C ILE A 123 -2.56 -9.78 29.02
N VAL A 124 -1.79 -10.04 30.07
CA VAL A 124 -2.31 -10.41 31.40
C VAL A 124 -1.64 -9.60 32.50
N GLN A 125 -2.28 -9.55 33.66
CA GLN A 125 -1.65 -9.04 34.86
C GLN A 125 -0.61 -10.05 35.35
N ALA A 126 0.64 -9.61 35.48
CA ALA A 126 1.72 -10.43 35.98
C ALA A 126 1.36 -10.96 37.36
N TYR A 127 1.79 -12.18 37.69
CA TYR A 127 1.52 -12.79 38.97
C TYR A 127 2.78 -13.49 39.49
N ASN A 128 2.87 -13.68 40.81
CA ASN A 128 3.93 -14.48 41.38
C ASN A 128 3.67 -15.96 41.06
N PRO A 129 4.55 -16.67 40.32
CA PRO A 129 4.30 -18.04 39.90
C PRO A 129 4.26 -19.04 41.08
N THR A 130 4.76 -18.66 42.26
CA THR A 130 4.74 -19.50 43.46
C THR A 130 3.48 -19.30 44.30
N THR A 131 2.97 -18.08 44.39
CA THR A 131 1.84 -17.73 45.29
C THR A 131 0.54 -17.42 44.56
N GLY A 132 0.59 -17.12 43.26
CA GLY A 132 -0.57 -16.70 42.46
C GLY A 132 -0.99 -15.23 42.68
N GLU A 133 -0.30 -14.48 43.54
CA GLU A 133 -0.63 -13.09 43.81
C GLU A 133 -0.37 -12.20 42.60
N GLN A 134 -1.37 -11.43 42.19
CA GLN A 134 -1.28 -10.47 41.09
C GLN A 134 -0.38 -9.29 41.46
N LEU A 135 0.47 -8.89 40.53
CA LEU A 135 1.35 -7.73 40.62
C LEU A 135 0.71 -6.55 39.88
N ASN A 136 1.14 -5.33 40.21
CA ASN A 136 0.68 -4.12 39.50
C ASN A 136 1.41 -3.90 38.16
N ILE A 137 1.58 -4.96 37.38
CA ILE A 137 2.32 -4.98 36.11
C ILE A 137 1.47 -5.72 35.08
N VAL A 138 1.26 -5.13 33.92
CA VAL A 138 0.65 -5.80 32.75
C VAL A 138 1.78 -6.22 31.82
N GLU A 139 1.82 -7.49 31.44
CA GLU A 139 2.90 -8.05 30.62
C GLU A 139 2.40 -9.02 29.54
N GLU A 140 3.31 -9.37 28.64
CA GLU A 140 3.08 -10.33 27.55
C GLU A 140 3.42 -11.75 28.03
N ASN A 141 2.42 -12.52 28.42
CA ASN A 141 2.61 -13.91 28.83
C ASN A 141 2.66 -14.85 27.62
N SER A 142 3.73 -15.64 27.52
CA SER A 142 3.94 -16.61 26.44
C SER A 142 4.23 -18.03 26.95
N SER A 143 3.87 -18.33 28.20
CA SER A 143 4.16 -19.61 28.86
C SER A 143 2.91 -20.40 29.25
N ASP A 144 1.83 -19.73 29.64
CA ASP A 144 0.75 -20.37 30.41
C ASP A 144 -0.18 -21.21 29.53
N ARG A 145 -0.37 -20.79 28.27
CA ARG A 145 -1.23 -21.46 27.29
C ARG A 145 -0.42 -21.87 26.06
N PRO A 146 -0.78 -22.94 25.33
CA PRO A 146 -0.22 -23.23 24.02
C PRO A 146 -0.42 -22.07 23.03
N TRP A 147 0.49 -21.90 22.06
CA TRP A 147 0.50 -20.75 21.15
C TRP A 147 -0.84 -20.51 20.43
N TYR A 148 -1.54 -21.58 20.05
CA TYR A 148 -2.81 -21.50 19.30
C TYR A 148 -4.00 -21.05 20.15
N GLN A 149 -3.89 -21.08 21.49
CA GLN A 149 -4.92 -20.60 22.41
C GLN A 149 -4.70 -19.15 22.87
N ARG A 150 -3.52 -18.58 22.58
CA ARG A 150 -3.17 -17.20 22.93
C ARG A 150 -3.86 -16.21 22.00
N GLN A 151 -4.30 -15.09 22.53
CA GLN A 151 -5.11 -14.09 21.82
C GLN A 151 -4.28 -13.24 20.86
N TYR A 152 -3.05 -12.88 21.23
CA TYR A 152 -2.22 -11.96 20.46
C TYR A 152 -1.06 -12.67 19.77
N MET A 153 -0.59 -12.06 18.70
CA MET A 153 0.64 -12.41 18.03
C MET A 153 1.43 -11.17 17.62
N ARG A 154 2.74 -11.38 17.42
CA ARG A 154 3.66 -10.38 16.90
C ARG A 154 4.23 -10.88 15.60
N VAL A 155 3.98 -10.15 14.53
CA VAL A 155 4.40 -10.53 13.18
C VAL A 155 5.56 -9.62 12.78
N ASN A 156 6.61 -10.23 12.26
CA ASN A 156 7.70 -9.52 11.60
C ASN A 156 7.32 -9.30 10.14
N TRP A 157 6.98 -8.05 9.83
CA TRP A 157 6.57 -7.59 8.49
C TRP A 157 7.73 -7.21 7.58
N SER A 158 8.98 -7.34 8.04
CA SER A 158 10.16 -6.85 7.30
C SER A 158 10.41 -7.57 5.98
N GLU A 159 9.88 -8.78 5.85
CA GLU A 159 10.12 -9.66 4.72
C GLU A 159 8.84 -10.41 4.34
N ASN A 160 8.53 -10.44 3.05
CA ASN A 160 7.62 -11.45 2.51
C ASN A 160 8.46 -12.60 1.94
N ARG A 161 8.30 -13.79 2.51
CA ARG A 161 9.09 -14.99 2.16
C ARG A 161 8.59 -15.70 0.90
N VAL A 162 7.46 -15.26 0.35
CA VAL A 162 6.86 -15.86 -0.85
C VAL A 162 6.98 -14.88 -1.99
N HIS A 163 7.73 -15.31 -3.00
CA HIS A 163 7.84 -14.66 -4.30
C HIS A 163 7.06 -15.48 -5.32
N ASN A 164 6.32 -14.81 -6.18
CA ASN A 164 5.55 -15.41 -7.24
C ASN A 164 6.11 -15.04 -8.62
N TYR A 165 7.07 -15.85 -9.06
CA TYR A 165 7.69 -15.80 -10.38
C TYR A 165 6.67 -15.81 -11.53
N GLN A 166 5.49 -16.42 -11.34
CA GLN A 166 4.51 -16.63 -12.41
C GLN A 166 3.50 -15.48 -12.59
N LEU A 167 3.50 -14.44 -11.74
CA LEU A 167 2.43 -13.44 -11.71
C LEU A 167 2.74 -12.00 -12.14
N ASN A 168 4.00 -11.60 -12.44
CA ASN A 168 4.29 -10.44 -13.32
C ASN A 168 5.78 -10.12 -13.49
N PHE A 169 6.39 -9.52 -12.47
CA PHE A 169 7.68 -8.83 -12.54
C PHE A 169 8.75 -9.52 -11.68
N GLU A 170 8.37 -10.56 -10.94
CA GLU A 170 9.28 -11.35 -10.14
C GLU A 170 9.98 -12.47 -10.94
N ALA A 171 9.91 -12.39 -12.27
CA ALA A 171 10.44 -13.40 -13.20
C ALA A 171 11.98 -13.40 -13.34
N GLU A 172 12.67 -12.61 -12.53
CA GLU A 172 14.13 -12.46 -12.51
C GLU A 172 14.73 -13.01 -11.21
N THR A 173 16.05 -12.96 -11.07
CA THR A 173 16.69 -13.40 -9.82
C THR A 173 16.43 -12.36 -8.74
N ILE A 174 15.60 -12.71 -7.76
CA ILE A 174 15.14 -11.81 -6.71
C ILE A 174 15.49 -12.37 -5.33
N GLU A 175 15.83 -11.47 -4.43
CA GLU A 175 16.07 -11.74 -3.03
C GLU A 175 15.30 -10.72 -2.19
N SER A 176 14.48 -11.21 -1.25
CA SER A 176 13.84 -10.38 -0.23
C SER A 176 14.88 -9.79 0.72
N VAL A 177 14.66 -8.55 1.15
CA VAL A 177 15.55 -7.85 2.09
C VAL A 177 14.77 -7.46 3.34
N PRO A 178 15.24 -7.83 4.54
CA PRO A 178 14.63 -7.35 5.76
C PRO A 178 14.62 -5.83 5.81
N TYR A 179 13.43 -5.23 5.78
CA TYR A 179 13.23 -3.79 5.80
C TYR A 179 12.39 -3.36 7.00
N TYR A 180 12.95 -2.49 7.84
CA TYR A 180 12.32 -2.02 9.08
C TYR A 180 12.13 -0.49 9.04
N PRO A 181 11.08 0.00 8.38
CA PRO A 181 10.79 1.43 8.33
C PRO A 181 10.40 1.95 9.72
N GLN A 182 10.96 3.09 10.11
CA GLN A 182 10.50 3.83 11.29
C GLN A 182 9.17 4.52 10.99
N HIS A 183 8.31 4.69 12.00
CA HIS A 183 7.01 5.36 11.83
C HIS A 183 7.14 6.82 11.39
N GLN A 184 8.22 7.49 11.79
CA GLN A 184 8.56 8.85 11.37
C GLN A 184 9.75 8.80 10.40
N GLY A 185 9.69 9.64 9.38
CA GLY A 185 10.81 9.93 8.49
C GLY A 185 11.85 10.83 9.18
N GLU A 186 12.90 11.17 8.43
CA GLU A 186 14.05 11.93 8.94
C GLU A 186 13.67 13.31 9.50
N GLU A 187 12.61 13.92 8.98
CA GLU A 187 12.13 15.25 9.37
C GLU A 187 10.92 15.21 10.32
N GLY A 188 10.57 14.04 10.87
CA GLY A 188 9.43 13.87 11.78
C GLY A 188 8.07 13.68 11.11
N GLU A 189 8.02 13.78 9.78
CA GLU A 189 6.86 13.46 8.94
C GLU A 189 6.49 11.96 9.02
N PRO A 190 5.22 11.56 8.86
CA PRO A 190 4.85 10.15 8.75
C PRO A 190 5.61 9.48 7.60
N ASN A 191 6.33 8.39 7.90
CA ASN A 191 7.04 7.64 6.87
C ASN A 191 6.01 6.93 5.97
N PRO A 192 5.99 7.19 4.65
CA PRO A 192 5.03 6.57 3.75
C PRO A 192 5.14 5.04 3.73
N ASP A 193 6.31 4.48 3.99
CA ASP A 193 6.56 3.04 3.95
C ASP A 193 6.28 2.32 5.28
N ALA A 194 6.03 3.06 6.36
CA ALA A 194 5.69 2.46 7.64
C ALA A 194 4.40 1.62 7.56
N PRO A 195 4.32 0.48 8.27
CA PRO A 195 3.10 -0.28 8.42
C PRO A 195 1.95 0.59 8.92
N TYR A 196 0.79 0.40 8.33
CA TYR A 196 -0.43 1.08 8.74
C TYR A 196 -1.51 0.05 9.03
N PHE A 197 -2.18 0.23 10.16
CA PHE A 197 -3.29 -0.60 10.60
C PHE A 197 -4.45 0.33 10.91
N GLU A 198 -5.59 0.10 10.27
CA GLU A 198 -6.83 0.80 10.58
C GLU A 198 -7.31 0.39 11.98
N ALA A 199 -7.83 1.35 12.75
CA ALA A 199 -8.20 1.12 14.15
C ALA A 199 -9.29 0.05 14.32
N ASP A 200 -10.18 -0.10 13.33
CA ASP A 200 -11.26 -1.08 13.33
C ASP A 200 -10.83 -2.48 12.82
N GLY A 201 -9.59 -2.62 12.35
CA GLY A 201 -9.07 -3.86 11.76
C GLY A 201 -9.70 -4.21 10.41
N SER A 202 -10.29 -3.25 9.70
CA SER A 202 -10.83 -3.43 8.34
C SER A 202 -9.73 -3.41 7.28
N TYR A 203 -8.59 -2.77 7.55
CA TYR A 203 -7.54 -2.59 6.58
C TYR A 203 -6.17 -2.55 7.25
N PHE A 204 -5.17 -3.07 6.56
CA PHE A 204 -3.78 -2.77 6.85
C PHE A 204 -2.92 -2.90 5.60
N ASP A 205 -1.77 -2.24 5.60
CA ASP A 205 -0.74 -2.50 4.60
C ASP A 205 0.66 -2.43 5.19
N VAL A 206 1.55 -3.17 4.53
CA VAL A 206 2.95 -3.31 4.91
C VAL A 206 3.83 -3.18 3.68
N THR A 207 4.95 -2.46 3.82
CA THR A 207 5.91 -2.27 2.73
C THR A 207 7.07 -3.25 2.91
N SER A 208 7.34 -4.04 1.88
CA SER A 208 8.49 -4.94 1.80
C SER A 208 9.45 -4.47 0.72
N LYS A 209 10.75 -4.68 0.91
CA LYS A 209 11.76 -4.41 -0.12
C LYS A 209 12.31 -5.70 -0.70
N ILE A 210 12.58 -5.65 -2.00
CA ILE A 210 13.26 -6.73 -2.72
C ILE A 210 14.48 -6.17 -3.47
N PHE A 211 15.55 -6.95 -3.54
CA PHE A 211 16.61 -6.74 -4.52
C PHE A 211 16.34 -7.61 -5.74
N ALA A 212 16.22 -6.99 -6.91
CA ALA A 212 16.14 -7.71 -8.17
C ALA A 212 17.44 -7.49 -8.97
N LYS A 213 18.02 -8.58 -9.49
CA LYS A 213 19.19 -8.54 -10.36
C LYS A 213 18.93 -9.34 -11.62
N ALA A 214 19.60 -8.95 -12.70
CA ALA A 214 19.46 -9.62 -13.98
C ALA A 214 19.98 -11.05 -13.83
N GLY A 215 19.25 -12.02 -14.38
CA GLY A 215 19.79 -13.36 -14.57
C GLY A 215 21.06 -13.37 -15.43
N SER A 216 21.69 -14.54 -15.55
CA SER A 216 22.84 -14.72 -16.44
C SER A 216 22.57 -15.85 -17.43
N ILE A 217 23.18 -15.77 -18.60
CA ILE A 217 23.07 -16.76 -19.67
C ILE A 217 24.45 -17.13 -20.19
N GLU A 218 24.64 -18.39 -20.55
CA GLU A 218 25.80 -18.83 -21.33
C GLU A 218 25.64 -18.39 -22.78
N PHE A 219 26.50 -17.47 -23.23
CA PHE A 219 26.52 -17.00 -24.60
C PHE A 219 27.74 -17.58 -25.35
N PRO A 220 27.54 -18.29 -26.47
CA PRO A 220 28.63 -18.90 -27.23
C PRO A 220 29.72 -17.87 -27.59
N GLY A 221 30.97 -18.17 -27.20
CA GLY A 221 32.14 -17.32 -27.46
C GLY A 221 32.41 -16.24 -26.41
N TYR A 222 31.46 -15.94 -25.52
CA TYR A 222 31.60 -14.95 -24.44
C TYR A 222 31.53 -15.56 -23.03
N GLY A 223 31.01 -16.78 -22.90
CA GLY A 223 30.80 -17.44 -21.60
C GLY A 223 29.54 -16.91 -20.90
N THR A 224 29.51 -16.98 -19.57
CA THR A 224 28.40 -16.46 -18.76
C THR A 224 28.36 -14.93 -18.84
N ILE A 225 27.31 -14.38 -19.45
CA ILE A 225 27.06 -12.93 -19.50
C ILE A 225 25.73 -12.58 -18.81
N PRO A 226 25.58 -11.38 -18.25
CA PRO A 226 24.32 -10.98 -17.62
C PRO A 226 23.26 -10.65 -18.70
N LEU A 227 22.00 -11.03 -18.45
CA LEU A 227 20.89 -10.85 -19.40
C LEU A 227 20.60 -9.38 -19.74
N CYS A 228 20.89 -8.46 -18.82
CA CYS A 228 20.75 -7.02 -19.05
C CYS A 228 21.63 -6.50 -20.21
N TRP A 229 22.73 -7.17 -20.59
CA TRP A 229 23.51 -6.79 -21.77
C TRP A 229 22.78 -7.07 -23.08
N LEU A 230 21.79 -7.96 -23.04
CA LEU A 230 20.97 -8.35 -24.19
C LEU A 230 19.63 -7.61 -24.22
N ARG A 231 19.25 -6.95 -23.12
CA ARG A 231 18.11 -6.03 -23.05
C ARG A 231 18.62 -4.61 -23.36
N GLY A 232 17.86 -3.83 -24.12
CA GLY A 232 18.30 -2.53 -24.63
C GLY A 232 18.42 -1.43 -23.57
N GLU A 233 17.99 -0.22 -23.91
CA GLU A 233 18.09 0.97 -23.03
C GLU A 233 17.34 0.83 -21.69
N GLU A 234 16.53 -0.22 -21.49
CA GLU A 234 15.84 -0.52 -20.22
C GLU A 234 16.80 -0.63 -19.01
N PHE A 235 18.07 -0.99 -19.24
CA PHE A 235 19.09 -1.07 -18.21
C PHE A 235 20.22 -0.08 -18.49
N THR A 236 20.40 0.90 -17.61
CA THR A 236 21.61 1.74 -17.61
C THR A 236 22.74 1.08 -16.82
N GLU A 237 22.40 0.22 -15.86
CA GLU A 237 23.34 -0.63 -15.14
C GLU A 237 22.77 -2.03 -14.92
N CYS A 238 23.67 -3.00 -14.72
CA CYS A 238 23.36 -4.42 -14.51
C CYS A 238 23.42 -4.85 -13.03
N GLY A 239 23.51 -3.88 -12.12
CA GLY A 239 23.53 -4.13 -10.68
C GLY A 239 22.18 -4.57 -10.12
N ALA A 240 22.16 -4.98 -8.86
CA ALA A 240 20.92 -5.23 -8.15
C ALA A 240 20.21 -3.88 -7.90
N GLY A 241 18.94 -3.80 -8.26
CA GLY A 241 18.06 -2.67 -7.94
C GLY A 241 17.25 -2.96 -6.67
N GLU A 242 17.02 -1.93 -5.86
CA GLU A 242 16.11 -2.00 -4.71
C GLU A 242 14.70 -1.54 -5.10
N PHE A 243 13.70 -2.39 -4.87
CA PHE A 243 12.31 -2.10 -5.21
C PHE A 243 11.44 -2.16 -3.96
N SER A 244 10.60 -1.16 -3.76
CA SER A 244 9.62 -1.13 -2.66
C SER A 244 8.25 -1.59 -3.14
N ILE A 245 7.69 -2.57 -2.44
CA ILE A 245 6.38 -3.17 -2.74
C ILE A 245 5.46 -2.98 -1.54
N ARG A 246 4.32 -2.31 -1.75
CA ARG A 246 3.24 -2.22 -0.78
C ARG A 246 2.31 -3.42 -0.92
N ASN A 247 2.11 -4.11 0.19
CA ASN A 247 1.21 -5.25 0.32
C ASN A 247 -0.04 -4.76 1.06
N SER A 248 -1.14 -4.56 0.34
CA SER A 248 -2.38 -4.03 0.90
C SER A 248 -3.41 -5.11 1.12
N PHE A 249 -4.03 -5.07 2.30
CA PHE A 249 -5.04 -6.02 2.75
C PHE A 249 -6.30 -5.27 3.16
N ASN A 250 -7.41 -5.51 2.46
CA ASN A 250 -8.71 -4.92 2.76
C ASN A 250 -9.73 -6.01 3.11
N LYS A 251 -10.36 -5.93 4.27
CA LYS A 251 -11.31 -6.95 4.73
C LYS A 251 -12.58 -6.86 3.89
N ILE A 252 -13.07 -8.01 3.45
CA ILE A 252 -14.29 -8.09 2.64
C ILE A 252 -15.48 -7.93 3.57
N ASP A 253 -16.25 -6.85 3.39
CA ASP A 253 -17.52 -6.67 4.09
C ASP A 253 -18.53 -7.74 3.61
N PRO A 254 -19.05 -8.61 4.49
CA PRO A 254 -20.03 -9.62 4.13
C PRO A 254 -21.34 -9.04 3.60
N ASN A 255 -21.64 -7.76 3.88
CA ASN A 255 -22.81 -7.06 3.39
C ASN A 255 -22.57 -6.31 2.07
N HIS A 256 -21.34 -6.33 1.54
CA HIS A 256 -21.01 -5.65 0.30
C HIS A 256 -21.75 -6.31 -0.87
N GLN A 257 -22.56 -5.51 -1.57
CA GLN A 257 -23.36 -5.98 -2.70
C GLN A 257 -22.82 -5.47 -4.02
N TYR A 258 -22.68 -6.39 -4.98
CA TYR A 258 -22.40 -6.09 -6.37
C TYR A 258 -22.99 -7.19 -7.25
N GLU A 259 -23.63 -6.81 -8.35
CA GLU A 259 -24.11 -7.77 -9.36
C GLU A 259 -23.10 -7.82 -10.52
N PRO A 260 -22.37 -8.94 -10.70
CA PRO A 260 -21.44 -9.12 -11.81
C PRO A 260 -22.18 -9.05 -13.16
N LEU A 261 -21.50 -8.56 -14.19
CA LEU A 261 -22.04 -8.57 -15.55
C LEU A 261 -21.23 -9.52 -16.44
N PRO A 262 -21.75 -10.73 -16.72
CA PRO A 262 -21.08 -11.69 -17.60
C PRO A 262 -20.91 -11.14 -19.02
N TYR A 263 -19.76 -11.43 -19.64
CA TYR A 263 -19.45 -10.99 -20.99
C TYR A 263 -19.02 -12.14 -21.89
N LYS A 264 -19.71 -12.31 -23.03
CA LYS A 264 -19.43 -13.37 -24.02
C LYS A 264 -19.04 -12.86 -25.41
N GLY A 265 -18.55 -11.63 -25.52
CA GLY A 265 -17.79 -11.17 -26.71
C GLY A 265 -18.58 -10.63 -27.90
N LYS A 266 -19.92 -10.71 -27.93
CA LYS A 266 -20.71 -10.28 -29.11
C LYS A 266 -21.01 -8.77 -29.17
N SER A 267 -20.85 -8.04 -28.07
CA SER A 267 -21.37 -6.66 -28.00
C SER A 267 -20.39 -5.60 -28.48
N THR A 268 -19.15 -5.93 -28.83
CA THR A 268 -18.21 -4.97 -29.41
C THR A 268 -17.47 -5.54 -30.61
N GLU A 269 -17.74 -4.97 -31.79
CA GLU A 269 -17.03 -5.28 -33.04
C GLU A 269 -15.73 -4.46 -33.21
N VAL A 270 -15.50 -3.44 -32.36
CA VAL A 270 -14.40 -2.47 -32.53
C VAL A 270 -13.55 -2.25 -31.27
N PHE A 271 -14.16 -1.86 -30.14
CA PHE A 271 -13.44 -1.59 -28.88
C PHE A 271 -13.81 -2.62 -27.81
N GLY A 272 -12.83 -3.38 -27.31
CA GLY A 272 -13.04 -4.38 -26.26
C GLY A 272 -13.39 -3.75 -24.90
N TYR A 273 -13.95 -4.55 -23.99
CA TYR A 273 -14.03 -4.19 -22.58
C TYR A 273 -12.88 -4.82 -21.80
N PHE A 274 -12.45 -4.15 -20.73
CA PHE A 274 -11.64 -4.79 -19.70
C PHE A 274 -12.48 -5.84 -18.98
N THR A 275 -11.91 -7.02 -18.80
CA THR A 275 -12.61 -8.14 -18.19
C THR A 275 -11.74 -8.93 -17.23
N THR A 276 -12.33 -9.35 -16.12
CA THR A 276 -11.79 -10.40 -15.26
C THR A 276 -12.17 -11.75 -15.85
N GLU A 277 -11.17 -12.55 -16.16
CA GLU A 277 -11.32 -13.85 -16.80
C GLU A 277 -10.88 -14.98 -15.88
N ARG A 278 -11.61 -16.10 -15.93
CA ARG A 278 -11.25 -17.31 -15.20
C ARG A 278 -11.33 -18.52 -16.12
N MET A 279 -10.21 -19.21 -16.25
CA MET A 279 -10.18 -20.51 -16.91
C MET A 279 -10.96 -21.52 -16.06
N VAL A 280 -11.78 -22.33 -16.72
CA VAL A 280 -12.59 -23.36 -16.07
C VAL A 280 -12.10 -24.72 -16.52
N TYR A 281 -11.79 -25.57 -15.55
CA TYR A 281 -11.45 -26.97 -15.78
C TYR A 281 -12.72 -27.82 -15.74
N ASP A 282 -12.88 -28.65 -16.76
CA ASP A 282 -13.85 -29.75 -16.80
C ASP A 282 -13.12 -31.09 -16.90
N ALA A 283 -13.57 -32.10 -16.15
CA ALA A 283 -12.90 -33.38 -16.08
C ALA A 283 -12.98 -34.20 -17.38
N LYS A 284 -13.95 -33.92 -18.27
CA LYS A 284 -14.11 -34.60 -19.57
C LYS A 284 -13.42 -33.84 -20.69
N GLU A 285 -13.55 -32.51 -20.69
CA GLU A 285 -13.13 -31.66 -21.81
C GLU A 285 -11.81 -30.91 -21.56
N GLY A 286 -11.30 -30.94 -20.33
CA GLY A 286 -10.12 -30.19 -19.93
C GLY A 286 -10.41 -28.69 -19.79
N ILE A 287 -9.46 -27.85 -20.18
CA ILE A 287 -9.59 -26.39 -20.13
C ILE A 287 -9.89 -25.88 -21.53
N LEU A 288 -11.10 -25.34 -21.72
CA LEU A 288 -11.55 -24.81 -23.00
C LEU A 288 -11.75 -23.29 -22.93
N GLN A 289 -11.35 -22.57 -23.98
CA GLN A 289 -11.58 -21.12 -24.09
C GLN A 289 -13.08 -20.76 -24.07
N GLN A 290 -13.93 -21.65 -24.59
CA GLN A 290 -15.38 -21.49 -24.62
C GLN A 290 -16.02 -21.63 -23.24
N ALA A 291 -15.38 -22.36 -22.33
CA ALA A 291 -15.83 -22.56 -20.96
C ALA A 291 -15.35 -21.45 -20.01
N LYS A 292 -14.52 -20.53 -20.49
CA LYS A 292 -13.98 -19.40 -19.71
C LYS A 292 -15.11 -18.54 -19.15
N GLU A 293 -15.07 -18.29 -17.85
CA GLU A 293 -15.92 -17.29 -17.22
C GLU A 293 -15.28 -15.92 -17.40
N ARG A 294 -16.10 -14.94 -17.78
CA ARG A 294 -15.65 -13.59 -18.09
C ARG A 294 -16.68 -12.59 -17.58
N TYR A 295 -16.22 -11.63 -16.78
CA TYR A 295 -17.03 -10.55 -16.24
C TYR A 295 -16.48 -9.20 -16.70
N LEU A 296 -17.36 -8.23 -16.94
CA LEU A 296 -16.94 -6.86 -17.24
C LEU A 296 -16.37 -6.20 -16.00
N ASN A 297 -15.24 -5.50 -16.18
CA ASN A 297 -14.67 -4.68 -15.13
C ASN A 297 -15.47 -3.38 -15.02
N ARG A 298 -16.10 -3.14 -13.86
CA ARG A 298 -16.93 -1.94 -13.64
C ARG A 298 -16.84 -1.42 -12.22
N HIS A 299 -16.90 -0.10 -12.06
CA HIS A 299 -17.16 0.52 -10.77
C HIS A 299 -18.56 0.18 -10.26
N ASN A 300 -18.68 -0.01 -8.95
CA ASN A 300 -19.94 -0.25 -8.29
C ASN A 300 -20.61 1.07 -7.87
N LEU A 301 -21.50 1.55 -8.74
CA LEU A 301 -22.24 2.80 -8.56
C LEU A 301 -23.37 2.73 -7.52
N TRP A 302 -23.64 1.57 -6.92
CA TRP A 302 -24.81 1.39 -6.05
C TRP A 302 -24.43 0.83 -4.69
N VAL A 303 -25.00 1.41 -3.64
CA VAL A 303 -24.78 0.92 -2.26
C VAL A 303 -25.49 -0.42 -2.02
N LYS A 304 -26.71 -0.56 -2.54
CA LYS A 304 -27.52 -1.77 -2.47
C LYS A 304 -28.04 -2.16 -3.84
N TRP A 305 -27.94 -3.43 -4.16
CA TRP A 305 -28.45 -4.03 -5.39
C TRP A 305 -29.76 -4.78 -5.16
N ARG A 306 -29.95 -5.35 -3.97
CA ARG A 306 -31.10 -6.17 -3.59
C ARG A 306 -31.81 -5.63 -2.36
N ASP A 307 -33.12 -5.81 -2.32
CA ASP A 307 -33.96 -5.50 -1.17
C ASP A 307 -33.91 -6.62 -0.10
N GLU A 308 -34.69 -6.47 0.97
CA GLU A 308 -34.78 -7.47 2.05
C GLU A 308 -35.37 -8.82 1.60
N ALA A 309 -36.12 -8.85 0.49
CA ALA A 309 -36.67 -10.06 -0.10
C ALA A 309 -35.66 -10.76 -1.05
N GLY A 310 -34.57 -10.08 -1.42
CA GLY A 310 -33.54 -10.57 -2.33
C GLY A 310 -33.76 -10.18 -3.80
N ASP A 311 -34.79 -9.39 -4.09
CA ASP A 311 -35.13 -8.94 -5.43
C ASP A 311 -34.27 -7.73 -5.83
N LEU A 312 -33.97 -7.61 -7.13
CA LEU A 312 -33.16 -6.50 -7.65
C LEU A 312 -33.94 -5.20 -7.57
N ILE A 313 -33.38 -4.21 -6.86
CA ILE A 313 -33.94 -2.87 -6.78
C ILE A 313 -33.81 -2.22 -8.16
N PRO A 314 -34.84 -1.56 -8.73
CA PRO A 314 -34.71 -0.80 -9.96
C PRO A 314 -33.67 0.33 -9.83
N PRO A 315 -32.83 0.63 -10.85
CA PRO A 315 -31.79 1.66 -10.73
C PRO A 315 -32.31 3.04 -10.27
N ALA A 316 -33.54 3.41 -10.68
CA ALA A 316 -34.20 4.65 -10.26
C ALA A 316 -34.36 4.78 -8.74
N GLU A 317 -34.47 3.66 -8.01
CA GLU A 317 -34.71 3.61 -6.56
C GLU A 317 -33.44 3.29 -5.76
N ARG A 318 -32.32 2.98 -6.43
CA ARG A 318 -31.06 2.66 -5.76
C ARG A 318 -30.41 3.89 -5.17
N VAL A 319 -29.64 3.68 -4.10
CA VAL A 319 -28.77 4.72 -3.55
C VAL A 319 -27.46 4.72 -4.32
N LEU A 320 -27.16 5.85 -4.96
CA LEU A 320 -25.92 6.08 -5.71
C LEU A 320 -24.71 6.12 -4.76
N ARG A 321 -23.62 5.46 -5.17
CA ARG A 321 -22.29 5.55 -4.58
C ARG A 321 -21.37 6.29 -5.57
N PRO A 322 -20.81 7.45 -5.21
CA PRO A 322 -19.91 8.18 -6.10
C PRO A 322 -18.58 7.42 -6.27
N ILE A 323 -17.95 7.62 -7.43
CA ILE A 323 -16.59 7.18 -7.71
C ILE A 323 -15.64 8.29 -7.25
N VAL A 324 -14.78 8.00 -6.27
CA VAL A 324 -13.89 8.99 -5.68
C VAL A 324 -12.44 8.69 -6.06
N TYR A 325 -11.77 9.65 -6.69
CA TYR A 325 -10.36 9.57 -7.07
C TYR A 325 -9.55 10.61 -6.30
N PHE A 326 -8.35 10.24 -5.85
CA PHE A 326 -7.43 11.12 -5.15
C PHE A 326 -6.23 11.45 -6.03
N VAL A 327 -5.72 12.67 -5.93
CA VAL A 327 -4.33 12.91 -6.34
C VAL A 327 -3.36 12.27 -5.32
N ASN A 328 -2.13 11.92 -5.74
CA ASN A 328 -1.10 11.50 -4.80
C ASN A 328 -0.40 12.72 -4.15
N ARG A 329 0.37 12.49 -3.08
CA ARG A 329 1.11 13.54 -2.37
C ARG A 329 2.06 14.34 -3.27
N ASP A 330 2.62 13.70 -4.30
CA ASP A 330 3.59 14.31 -5.22
C ASP A 330 2.93 14.94 -6.45
N PHE A 331 1.60 15.11 -6.45
CA PHE A 331 0.89 15.66 -7.59
C PHE A 331 1.21 17.16 -7.76
N PRO A 332 1.71 17.60 -8.93
CA PRO A 332 2.11 18.99 -9.15
C PRO A 332 0.92 19.97 -9.08
N ASP A 333 1.10 21.10 -8.40
CA ASP A 333 0.05 22.12 -8.23
C ASP A 333 -0.43 22.71 -9.55
N ASP A 334 0.47 22.87 -10.52
CA ASP A 334 0.18 23.40 -11.86
C ASP A 334 -0.67 22.44 -12.71
N LEU A 335 -0.69 21.15 -12.38
CA LEU A 335 -1.50 20.14 -13.06
C LEU A 335 -2.87 19.91 -12.38
N LYS A 336 -3.11 20.46 -11.18
CA LYS A 336 -4.37 20.22 -10.44
C LYS A 336 -5.61 20.70 -11.19
N SER A 337 -5.53 21.83 -11.89
CA SER A 337 -6.64 22.32 -12.73
C SER A 337 -6.95 21.38 -13.88
N ILE A 338 -5.91 20.83 -14.53
CA ILE A 338 -6.05 19.86 -15.61
C ILE A 338 -6.68 18.56 -15.09
N ALA A 339 -6.27 18.11 -13.89
CA ALA A 339 -6.89 16.96 -13.24
C ALA A 339 -8.39 17.19 -12.97
N ALA A 340 -8.77 18.39 -12.54
CA ALA A 340 -10.16 18.78 -12.35
C ALA A 340 -10.95 18.76 -13.69
N ASP A 341 -10.39 19.32 -14.76
CA ASP A 341 -11.01 19.29 -16.09
C ASP A 341 -11.25 17.84 -16.59
N VAL A 342 -10.31 16.93 -16.31
CA VAL A 342 -10.46 15.49 -16.64
C VAL A 342 -11.54 14.86 -15.77
N ALA A 343 -11.60 15.18 -14.48
CA ALA A 343 -12.62 14.69 -13.57
C ALA A 343 -14.02 15.15 -13.98
N ASP A 344 -14.18 16.41 -14.42
CA ASP A 344 -15.44 16.96 -14.90
C ASP A 344 -15.95 16.21 -16.15
N GLN A 345 -15.05 15.86 -17.08
CA GLN A 345 -15.39 15.06 -18.27
C GLN A 345 -15.87 13.65 -17.90
N TRP A 346 -15.21 13.00 -16.94
CA TRP A 346 -15.63 11.71 -16.42
C TRP A 346 -16.97 11.82 -15.68
N ASN A 347 -17.15 12.83 -14.85
CA ASN A 347 -18.39 13.09 -14.12
C ASN A 347 -19.57 13.29 -15.08
N GLN A 348 -19.39 14.07 -16.14
CA GLN A 348 -20.41 14.25 -17.18
C GLN A 348 -20.79 12.90 -17.81
N THR A 349 -19.80 12.09 -18.19
CA THR A 349 -20.02 10.78 -18.81
C THR A 349 -20.78 9.84 -17.87
N PHE A 350 -20.37 9.74 -16.60
CA PHE A 350 -21.04 8.88 -15.63
C PHE A 350 -22.43 9.40 -15.25
N THR A 351 -22.61 10.71 -15.18
CA THR A 351 -23.92 11.34 -14.97
C THR A 351 -24.89 10.99 -16.08
N ASP A 352 -24.47 11.06 -17.34
CA ASP A 352 -25.30 10.69 -18.49
C ASP A 352 -25.67 9.20 -18.47
N VAL A 353 -24.72 8.34 -18.08
CA VAL A 353 -24.97 6.91 -17.89
C VAL A 353 -26.02 6.68 -16.80
N VAL A 354 -25.86 7.28 -15.61
CA VAL A 354 -26.80 7.13 -14.49
C VAL A 354 -28.20 7.63 -14.86
N LYS A 355 -28.30 8.78 -15.54
CA LYS A 355 -29.57 9.32 -16.06
C LYS A 355 -30.20 8.39 -17.10
N SER A 356 -29.41 7.79 -17.98
CA SER A 356 -29.92 6.80 -18.96
C SER A 356 -30.52 5.55 -18.31
N MET A 357 -30.11 5.24 -17.07
CA MET A 357 -30.69 4.16 -16.26
C MET A 357 -31.98 4.59 -15.52
N GLY A 358 -32.44 5.82 -15.70
CA GLY A 358 -33.62 6.38 -15.04
C GLY A 358 -33.38 6.86 -13.62
N HIS A 359 -32.12 7.09 -13.22
CA HIS A 359 -31.77 7.62 -11.92
C HIS A 359 -31.32 9.08 -12.05
N GLU A 360 -31.88 9.98 -11.23
CA GLU A 360 -31.48 11.38 -11.19
C GLU A 360 -30.47 11.62 -10.06
N PRO A 361 -29.17 11.81 -10.37
CA PRO A 361 -28.14 11.99 -9.35
C PRO A 361 -28.32 13.33 -8.62
N LYS A 362 -28.12 13.32 -7.29
CA LYS A 362 -28.25 14.51 -6.43
C LYS A 362 -26.96 15.32 -6.27
N GLY A 363 -25.88 14.89 -6.90
CA GLY A 363 -24.55 15.46 -6.85
C GLY A 363 -23.66 14.77 -7.89
N ASP A 364 -22.37 15.03 -7.83
CA ASP A 364 -21.41 14.46 -8.77
C ASP A 364 -21.30 12.94 -8.59
N VAL A 365 -21.29 12.23 -9.73
CA VAL A 365 -21.13 10.78 -9.77
C VAL A 365 -19.65 10.40 -9.73
N PHE A 366 -18.78 11.26 -10.27
CA PHE A 366 -17.33 11.12 -10.22
C PHE A 366 -16.74 12.34 -9.52
N ILE A 367 -15.98 12.12 -8.45
CA ILE A 367 -15.44 13.16 -7.57
C ILE A 367 -13.93 13.04 -7.55
N LEU A 368 -13.25 14.16 -7.79
CA LEU A 368 -11.80 14.28 -7.58
C LEU A 368 -11.53 14.96 -6.24
N CYS A 369 -10.65 14.36 -5.46
CA CYS A 369 -10.02 14.94 -4.29
C CYS A 369 -8.71 15.61 -4.75
N PRO A 370 -8.68 16.95 -4.84
CA PRO A 370 -7.60 17.68 -5.51
C PRO A 370 -6.36 17.83 -4.63
N ASN A 371 -6.45 17.50 -3.34
CA ASN A 371 -5.35 17.58 -2.39
C ASN A 371 -5.14 16.25 -1.66
N ASN A 372 -3.88 15.97 -1.37
CA ASN A 372 -3.46 14.83 -0.56
C ASN A 372 -2.19 15.23 0.23
N PRO A 373 -2.27 15.50 1.54
CA PRO A 373 -3.43 15.29 2.42
C PRO A 373 -4.65 16.16 2.09
N VAL A 374 -5.84 15.66 2.45
CA VAL A 374 -7.13 16.36 2.28
C VAL A 374 -7.15 17.64 3.11
N LEU A 375 -7.59 18.74 2.51
CA LEU A 375 -7.63 20.08 3.11
C LEU A 375 -9.06 20.50 3.47
N GLU A 376 -9.19 21.55 4.27
CA GLU A 376 -10.48 22.18 4.53
C GLU A 376 -11.04 22.78 3.22
N GLY A 377 -12.29 22.43 2.88
CA GLY A 377 -12.94 22.85 1.65
C GLY A 377 -12.89 21.82 0.51
N ASP A 378 -12.13 20.73 0.66
CA ASP A 378 -12.23 19.59 -0.26
C ASP A 378 -13.61 18.90 -0.15
N PRO A 379 -14.05 18.15 -1.18
CA PRO A 379 -15.30 17.40 -1.13
C PRO A 379 -15.39 16.49 0.09
N ALA A 380 -16.58 16.38 0.68
CA ALA A 380 -16.79 15.59 1.90
C ALA A 380 -16.47 14.10 1.71
N GLU A 381 -16.62 13.61 0.48
CA GLU A 381 -16.30 12.25 0.05
C GLU A 381 -14.80 11.94 0.10
N CYS A 382 -13.93 12.96 0.16
CA CYS A 382 -12.49 12.79 0.34
C CYS A 382 -12.11 12.33 1.75
N GLY A 383 -13.06 12.38 2.70
CA GLY A 383 -12.84 12.07 4.10
C GLY A 383 -12.48 13.31 4.92
N GLY A 384 -11.99 13.09 6.13
CA GLY A 384 -11.63 14.17 7.04
C GLY A 384 -10.36 14.92 6.62
N VAL A 385 -10.24 16.18 7.05
CA VAL A 385 -9.01 16.97 6.90
C VAL A 385 -7.82 16.20 7.48
N GLY A 386 -6.72 16.14 6.73
CA GLY A 386 -5.54 15.36 7.06
C GLY A 386 -5.58 13.91 6.61
N ASN A 387 -6.70 13.40 6.06
CA ASN A 387 -6.70 12.10 5.39
C ASN A 387 -5.65 12.11 4.26
N SER A 388 -4.73 11.15 4.24
CA SER A 388 -3.67 11.08 3.23
C SER A 388 -3.54 9.68 2.67
N PRO A 389 -4.39 9.31 1.70
CA PRO A 389 -4.29 8.04 0.99
C PRO A 389 -2.92 7.85 0.37
N ARG A 390 -2.34 6.65 0.53
CA ARG A 390 -1.01 6.33 0.03
C ARG A 390 -1.10 5.49 -1.24
N LEU A 391 -0.13 5.66 -2.13
CA LEU A 391 -0.10 4.92 -3.38
C LEU A 391 -0.09 3.41 -3.14
N GLY A 392 -0.97 2.66 -3.79
CA GLY A 392 -1.12 1.21 -3.56
C GLY A 392 -2.09 0.82 -2.45
N ASP A 393 -2.64 1.77 -1.67
CA ASP A 393 -3.77 1.52 -0.78
C ASP A 393 -5.03 1.23 -1.62
N ILE A 394 -5.45 -0.03 -1.64
CA ILE A 394 -6.55 -0.53 -2.48
C ILE A 394 -7.94 -0.06 -2.06
N ARG A 395 -8.07 0.70 -0.96
CA ARG A 395 -9.34 1.36 -0.61
C ARG A 395 -9.61 2.59 -1.46
N TYR A 396 -8.56 3.18 -2.05
CA TYR A 396 -8.64 4.45 -2.76
C TYR A 396 -8.31 4.30 -4.23
N SER A 397 -9.01 5.05 -5.08
CA SER A 397 -8.65 5.22 -6.49
C SER A 397 -7.77 6.46 -6.65
N PHE A 398 -6.84 6.46 -7.59
CA PHE A 398 -5.90 7.56 -7.76
C PHE A 398 -5.80 8.07 -9.19
N MET A 399 -5.68 9.39 -9.33
CA MET A 399 -5.01 10.03 -10.45
C MET A 399 -3.60 10.43 -9.97
N ALA A 400 -2.63 9.56 -10.20
CA ALA A 400 -1.30 9.67 -9.62
C ALA A 400 -0.31 10.26 -10.62
N TYR A 401 0.48 11.24 -10.20
CA TYR A 401 1.66 11.69 -10.94
C TYR A 401 2.91 11.04 -10.38
N VAL A 402 3.68 10.38 -11.24
CA VAL A 402 4.96 9.76 -10.89
C VAL A 402 6.08 10.66 -11.39
N SER A 403 6.59 11.49 -10.49
CA SER A 403 7.68 12.44 -10.76
C SER A 403 9.04 11.77 -10.95
N LYS A 404 9.22 10.58 -10.39
CA LYS A 404 10.48 9.83 -10.43
C LYS A 404 10.83 9.44 -11.86
N TYR A 405 12.06 9.78 -12.27
CA TYR A 405 12.61 9.32 -13.55
C TYR A 405 12.82 7.80 -13.51
N MET A 406 12.40 7.13 -14.57
CA MET A 406 12.62 5.69 -14.79
C MET A 406 12.97 5.48 -16.26
N THR A 407 13.95 4.63 -16.53
CA THR A 407 14.43 4.41 -17.90
C THR A 407 13.39 3.76 -18.83
N TYR A 408 12.35 3.11 -18.27
CA TYR A 408 11.29 2.43 -19.04
C TYR A 408 10.43 3.35 -19.93
N GLY A 409 10.48 4.68 -19.70
CA GLY A 409 9.84 5.65 -20.61
C GLY A 409 8.31 5.60 -20.66
N LEU A 410 7.65 5.13 -19.60
CA LEU A 410 6.18 5.07 -19.54
C LEU A 410 5.56 6.47 -19.62
N LEU A 411 4.50 6.62 -20.40
CA LEU A 411 3.70 7.85 -20.47
C LEU A 411 2.50 7.77 -19.51
N GLY A 412 1.71 6.71 -19.58
CA GLY A 412 0.59 6.51 -18.67
C GLY A 412 0.26 5.04 -18.47
N LEU A 413 -0.37 4.73 -17.34
CA LEU A 413 -0.80 3.38 -17.00
C LEU A 413 -2.07 3.44 -16.17
N GLY A 414 -3.07 2.63 -16.52
CA GLY A 414 -4.36 2.63 -15.84
C GLY A 414 -4.78 1.27 -15.29
N PRO A 415 -4.04 0.65 -14.34
CA PRO A 415 -4.43 -0.63 -13.80
C PRO A 415 -5.68 -0.48 -12.93
N SER A 416 -6.54 -1.50 -12.97
CA SER A 416 -7.73 -1.57 -12.11
C SER A 416 -7.56 -2.73 -11.13
N ASN A 417 -7.76 -2.46 -9.85
CA ASN A 417 -7.81 -3.46 -8.79
C ASN A 417 -9.21 -4.09 -8.77
N ASN A 418 -9.38 -5.10 -9.61
CA ASN A 418 -10.66 -5.77 -9.79
C ASN A 418 -10.77 -6.98 -8.86
N ASP A 419 -11.95 -7.18 -8.31
CA ASP A 419 -12.30 -8.42 -7.61
C ASP A 419 -12.21 -9.63 -8.58
N PRO A 420 -11.48 -10.69 -8.21
CA PRO A 420 -11.15 -11.79 -9.13
C PRO A 420 -12.33 -12.72 -9.45
N GLU A 421 -13.46 -12.60 -8.74
CA GLU A 421 -14.63 -13.46 -8.97
C GLU A 421 -15.82 -12.73 -9.59
N SER A 422 -15.88 -11.39 -9.46
CA SER A 422 -17.02 -10.60 -9.92
C SER A 422 -16.67 -9.56 -11.00
N GLY A 423 -15.40 -9.16 -11.14
CA GLY A 423 -15.01 -8.03 -12.00
C GLY A 423 -15.39 -6.66 -11.43
N GLU A 424 -15.79 -6.56 -10.16
CA GLU A 424 -15.96 -5.23 -9.53
C GLU A 424 -14.61 -4.50 -9.44
N ILE A 425 -14.55 -3.25 -9.88
CA ILE A 425 -13.39 -2.39 -9.66
C ILE A 425 -13.52 -1.80 -8.25
N LEU A 426 -12.64 -2.22 -7.33
CA LEU A 426 -12.60 -1.66 -5.97
C LEU A 426 -11.74 -0.40 -5.90
N SER A 427 -10.65 -0.37 -6.66
CA SER A 427 -9.77 0.79 -6.79
C SER A 427 -9.30 0.89 -8.24
N GLY A 428 -9.43 2.07 -8.82
CA GLY A 428 -8.93 2.38 -10.16
C GLY A 428 -7.72 3.32 -10.08
N MET A 429 -6.71 3.06 -10.90
CA MET A 429 -5.50 3.88 -10.93
C MET A 429 -5.37 4.55 -12.29
N GLY A 430 -4.91 5.80 -12.30
CA GLY A 430 -4.52 6.55 -13.48
C GLY A 430 -3.16 7.17 -13.23
N TYR A 431 -2.10 6.46 -13.59
CA TYR A 431 -0.72 6.93 -13.49
C TYR A 431 -0.37 7.81 -14.69
N VAL A 432 0.17 8.99 -14.40
CA VAL A 432 0.80 9.90 -15.35
C VAL A 432 2.26 10.00 -14.95
N TYR A 433 3.16 9.61 -15.86
CA TYR A 433 4.58 9.58 -15.55
C TYR A 433 5.28 10.83 -16.06
N HIS A 434 6.37 11.21 -15.38
CA HIS A 434 7.25 12.32 -15.75
C HIS A 434 7.73 12.27 -17.21
N HIS A 435 7.78 11.09 -17.83
CA HIS A 435 8.19 10.96 -19.23
C HIS A 435 7.28 11.73 -20.20
N ASN A 436 6.02 12.04 -19.85
CA ASN A 436 5.20 12.95 -20.65
C ASN A 436 5.83 14.33 -20.80
N ASN A 437 6.41 14.86 -19.72
CA ASN A 437 7.08 16.17 -19.76
C ASN A 437 8.31 16.10 -20.65
N LEU A 438 9.10 15.02 -20.57
CA LEU A 438 10.24 14.81 -21.45
C LEU A 438 9.83 14.70 -22.92
N ALA A 439 8.77 13.95 -23.21
CA ALA A 439 8.24 13.81 -24.56
C ALA A 439 7.72 15.14 -25.11
N ALA A 440 6.91 15.87 -24.32
CA ALA A 440 6.37 17.17 -24.69
C ALA A 440 7.49 18.20 -24.95
N TYR A 441 8.47 18.28 -24.04
CA TYR A 441 9.60 19.17 -24.16
C TYR A 441 10.42 18.85 -25.43
N ARG A 442 10.81 17.59 -25.65
CA ARG A 442 11.54 17.18 -26.86
C ARG A 442 10.80 17.51 -28.15
N VAL A 443 9.48 17.29 -28.19
CA VAL A 443 8.66 17.64 -29.35
C VAL A 443 8.63 19.15 -29.57
N GLN A 444 8.53 19.95 -28.50
CA GLN A 444 8.62 21.40 -28.59
C GLN A 444 9.98 21.84 -29.16
N GLU A 445 11.10 21.30 -28.68
CA GLU A 445 12.43 21.64 -29.20
C GLU A 445 12.55 21.31 -30.70
N MET A 446 12.03 20.15 -31.12
CA MET A 446 12.01 19.76 -32.53
C MET A 446 11.21 20.74 -33.38
N ILE A 447 10.04 21.19 -32.91
CA ILE A 447 9.22 22.18 -33.61
C ILE A 447 9.94 23.53 -33.70
N GLU A 448 10.59 23.97 -32.62
CA GLU A 448 11.34 25.22 -32.59
C GLU A 448 12.54 25.21 -33.54
N LEU A 449 13.26 24.09 -33.62
CA LEU A 449 14.35 23.90 -34.57
C LEU A 449 13.84 23.91 -36.02
N LEU A 450 12.74 23.22 -36.31
CA LEU A 450 12.13 23.19 -37.64
C LEU A 450 11.62 24.57 -38.08
N ASN A 451 11.13 25.36 -37.13
CA ASN A 451 10.66 26.73 -37.38
C ASN A 451 11.79 27.77 -37.35
N GLY A 452 13.02 27.39 -36.98
CA GLY A 452 14.16 28.28 -36.84
C GLY A 452 14.05 29.27 -35.67
N THR A 453 13.15 29.04 -34.71
CA THR A 453 13.03 29.85 -33.50
C THR A 453 14.05 29.48 -32.44
N ARG A 454 14.68 28.30 -32.57
CA ARG A 454 15.81 27.85 -31.75
C ARG A 454 17.05 27.67 -32.63
N ASP A 455 18.19 28.20 -32.20
CA ASP A 455 19.45 28.03 -32.91
C ASP A 455 19.91 26.56 -32.78
N PRO A 456 20.30 25.88 -33.88
CA PRO A 456 20.84 24.53 -33.82
C PRO A 456 22.09 24.38 -32.93
N ASN A 457 22.91 25.43 -32.77
CA ASN A 457 24.07 25.40 -31.89
C ASN A 457 23.65 25.36 -30.42
N ASP A 458 22.60 26.10 -30.03
CA ASP A 458 22.05 26.06 -28.67
C ASP A 458 21.50 24.68 -28.29
N PHE A 459 21.01 23.94 -29.29
CA PHE A 459 20.52 22.56 -29.11
C PHE A 459 21.66 21.53 -29.01
N ILE A 460 22.75 21.71 -29.78
CA ILE A 460 23.87 20.76 -29.83
C ILE A 460 24.83 20.96 -28.65
N ASP A 461 25.14 22.21 -28.29
CA ASP A 461 26.21 22.52 -27.34
C ASP A 461 25.76 22.40 -25.87
N GLY A 462 24.46 22.26 -25.62
CA GLY A 462 23.91 22.07 -24.28
C GLY A 462 23.97 23.33 -23.41
N VAL A 463 22.81 23.97 -23.25
CA VAL A 463 22.56 25.13 -22.39
C VAL A 463 23.42 26.36 -22.70
N ASP A 464 22.84 27.33 -23.42
CA ASP A 464 23.36 28.70 -23.44
C ASP A 464 23.18 29.35 -22.06
N LEU A 465 24.23 29.29 -21.24
CA LEU A 465 24.28 29.90 -19.91
C LEU A 465 24.47 31.43 -19.95
N THR A 466 24.50 32.07 -21.12
CA THR A 466 24.76 33.50 -21.25
C THR A 466 23.76 34.32 -20.43
N ASN A 467 22.47 33.99 -20.49
CA ASN A 467 21.44 34.66 -19.69
C ASN A 467 21.62 34.48 -18.16
N TRP A 468 22.12 33.33 -17.72
CA TRP A 468 22.42 33.10 -16.30
C TRP A 468 23.69 33.86 -15.88
N LEU A 469 24.73 33.82 -16.71
CA LEU A 469 25.97 34.56 -16.52
C LEU A 469 25.73 36.08 -16.48
N GLU A 470 24.88 36.62 -17.34
CA GLU A 470 24.50 38.04 -17.33
C GLU A 470 23.73 38.42 -16.07
N LYS A 471 22.86 37.53 -15.56
CA LYS A 471 22.13 37.76 -14.30
C LYS A 471 23.03 37.66 -13.06
N VAL A 472 24.02 36.78 -13.07
CA VAL A 472 24.98 36.59 -11.95
C VAL A 472 26.08 37.64 -11.96
N ASN A 473 26.43 38.21 -13.13
CA ASN A 473 27.46 39.24 -13.27
C ASN A 473 26.89 40.65 -13.39
N GLY A 474 25.57 40.83 -13.38
CA GLY A 474 24.93 42.14 -13.45
C GLY A 474 25.08 42.95 -12.15
N GLU A 475 25.22 44.28 -12.25
CA GLU A 475 25.53 45.20 -11.14
C GLU A 475 24.56 45.19 -9.92
N LYS A 476 23.45 44.44 -9.99
CA LYS A 476 22.45 44.29 -8.91
C LYS A 476 22.35 42.89 -8.31
N SER A 477 23.15 41.92 -8.77
CA SER A 477 23.21 40.61 -8.10
C SER A 477 23.95 40.75 -6.77
N SER A 478 23.37 40.24 -5.69
CA SER A 478 24.09 40.06 -4.42
C SER A 478 25.39 39.31 -4.71
N GLU A 479 26.54 39.83 -4.27
CA GLU A 479 27.85 39.21 -4.47
C GLU A 479 27.76 37.71 -4.19
N GLY A 480 27.92 36.90 -5.24
CA GLY A 480 28.07 35.46 -5.09
C GLY A 480 29.27 35.22 -4.18
N ARG A 481 29.04 34.61 -3.02
CA ARG A 481 30.14 34.17 -2.16
C ARG A 481 30.88 33.05 -2.89
N ILE A 482 31.96 33.42 -3.57
CA ILE A 482 32.92 32.45 -4.08
C ILE A 482 33.67 31.96 -2.85
N HIS A 483 33.32 30.77 -2.37
CA HIS A 483 34.15 30.05 -1.42
C HIS A 483 35.40 29.60 -2.16
N SER A 484 36.55 30.11 -1.73
CA SER A 484 37.83 29.73 -2.30
C SER A 484 38.13 28.27 -1.94
N LEU A 485 38.97 27.59 -2.73
CA LEU A 485 39.49 26.26 -2.37
C LEU A 485 40.16 26.23 -0.98
N LYS A 486 40.62 27.39 -0.50
CA LYS A 486 41.13 27.59 0.85
C LYS A 486 40.08 27.38 1.94
N ASP A 487 38.82 27.74 1.66
CA ASP A 487 37.70 27.56 2.59
C ASP A 487 37.25 26.09 2.72
N ALA A 488 37.70 25.23 1.80
CA ALA A 488 37.46 23.79 1.79
C ALA A 488 38.66 22.95 2.31
N GLU A 489 39.77 23.58 2.72
CA GLU A 489 40.97 22.89 3.24
C GLU A 489 40.63 21.94 4.40
N HIS A 490 39.73 22.34 5.30
CA HIS A 490 39.28 21.50 6.42
C HIS A 490 38.55 20.22 5.97
N MET A 491 37.86 20.25 4.83
CA MET A 491 37.18 19.08 4.26
C MET A 491 38.20 18.10 3.66
N VAL A 492 39.22 18.63 2.97
CA VAL A 492 40.34 17.84 2.42
C VAL A 492 41.18 17.26 3.55
N GLU A 493 41.47 18.02 4.61
CA GLU A 493 42.21 17.52 5.78
C GLU A 493 41.47 16.39 6.49
N ARG A 494 40.14 16.50 6.66
CA ARG A 494 39.31 15.44 7.27
C ARG A 494 39.28 14.15 6.45
N ILE A 495 39.30 14.24 5.12
CA ILE A 495 39.36 13.06 4.24
C ILE A 495 40.74 12.40 4.33
N THR A 496 41.80 13.21 4.36
CA THR A 496 43.17 12.69 4.34
C THR A 496 43.62 12.10 5.68
N HIS A 497 43.14 12.64 6.81
CA HIS A 497 43.63 12.25 8.15
C HIS A 497 42.58 11.54 9.02
N GLY A 498 41.35 11.38 8.53
CA GLY A 498 40.23 10.86 9.32
C GLY A 498 39.76 11.85 10.40
N PRO A 499 38.61 11.60 11.05
CA PRO A 499 38.13 12.46 12.13
C PRO A 499 39.07 12.35 13.34
N ALA A 500 39.53 13.49 13.87
CA ALA A 500 40.19 13.58 15.16
C ALA A 500 39.21 13.33 16.31
#